data_AF-A0A960DLW8-F1
#
_entry.id   AF-A0A960DLW8-F1
#
_cell.length_a   1.000
_cell.length_b   1.000
_cell.length_c   1.000
_cell.angle_alpha   90.00
_cell.angle_beta   90.00
_cell.angle_gamma   90.00
#
_symmetry.space_group_name_H-M   'P 1'
#
loop_
_entity.id
_entity.type
_entity.pdbx_description
1 polymer ?
#
loop_
_entity_poly.entity_id
_entity_poly.type
_entity_poly.pdbx_seq_one_letter_code
_entity_poly.pdbx_strand_id
1 'polypeptide(L)' 'MSSLRPDHLTEPLRSRYSPRVRGYQEGMARHAAAVNANLPGYRDPATGLVVFTARFLAERGYCCSSGCRHCPYVQEGRE' A
#
# COMPACT_ATOMS: atom_id res chain seq x y z
N MET A 1 -16.14 -11.52 -1.77
CA MET A 1 -15.98 -10.19 -2.42
C MET A 1 -14.91 -9.45 -1.61
N SER A 2 -13.85 -8.93 -2.23
CA SER A 2 -12.77 -8.30 -1.47
C SER A 2 -13.23 -6.97 -0.88
N SER A 3 -13.45 -6.92 0.43
CA SER A 3 -13.83 -5.69 1.13
C SER A 3 -12.62 -4.78 1.35
N LEU A 4 -12.79 -3.47 1.16
CA LEU A 4 -11.77 -2.48 1.47
C LEU A 4 -11.72 -2.20 2.98
N ARG A 5 -10.52 -1.97 3.51
CA ARG A 5 -10.31 -1.49 4.87
C ARG A 5 -10.62 0.01 4.96
N PRO A 6 -11.13 0.53 6.07
CA PRO A 6 -11.46 1.95 6.21
C PRO A 6 -10.22 2.86 6.13
N ASP A 7 -9.07 2.38 6.60
CA ASP A 7 -7.79 3.10 6.74
C ASP A 7 -6.82 2.86 5.57
N HIS A 8 -7.26 2.18 4.50
CA HIS A 8 -6.35 1.72 3.44
C HIS A 8 -5.54 2.80 2.75
N LEU A 9 -6.08 4.03 2.63
CA LEU A 9 -5.42 5.14 1.93
C LEU A 9 -4.27 5.75 2.73
N THR A 10 -4.25 5.57 4.04
CA THR A 10 -3.30 6.22 4.94
C THR A 10 -2.42 5.23 5.69
N GLU A 11 -2.92 4.02 5.93
CA GLU A 11 -2.26 3.04 6.78
C GLU A 11 -2.00 1.71 6.06
N PRO A 12 -0.73 1.36 5.80
CA PRO A 12 -0.40 0.04 5.30
C PRO A 12 -0.67 -1.02 6.37
N LEU A 13 -0.93 -2.25 5.94
CA LEU A 13 -0.88 -3.38 6.85
C LEU A 13 0.53 -3.53 7.40
N ARG A 14 0.69 -3.56 8.72
CA ARG A 14 2.00 -3.73 9.37
C ARG A 14 2.72 -5.02 8.94
N SER A 15 1.96 -6.06 8.59
CA SER A 15 2.47 -7.33 8.04
C SER A 15 2.99 -7.22 6.60
N ARG A 16 2.63 -6.17 5.86
CA ARG A 16 3.08 -5.92 4.48
C ARG A 16 4.13 -4.81 4.42
N TYR A 17 4.02 -3.81 5.28
CA TYR A 17 4.98 -2.72 5.37
C TYR A 17 5.11 -2.22 6.81
N SER A 18 6.18 -2.65 7.47
CA SER A 18 6.45 -2.33 8.87
C SER A 18 7.24 -1.03 9.02
N PRO A 19 6.99 -0.23 10.08
CA PRO A 19 7.81 0.93 10.44
C PRO A 19 9.31 0.65 10.63
N ARG A 20 9.68 -0.62 10.78
CA ARG A 20 11.08 -1.07 10.93
C ARG A 20 11.83 -1.17 9.60
N VAL A 21 11.14 -1.09 8.46
CA VAL A 21 11.79 -1.14 7.14
C VAL A 21 12.60 0.13 6.92
N ARG A 22 13.82 0.01 6.37
CA ARG A 22 14.64 1.15 5.98
C ARG A 22 13.84 2.08 5.06
N GLY A 23 13.93 3.39 5.27
CA GLY A 23 13.22 4.36 4.43
C GLY A 23 11.69 4.33 4.57
N TYR A 24 11.15 3.73 5.65
CA TYR A 24 9.70 3.67 5.89
C TYR A 24 9.04 5.06 5.87
N GLN A 25 9.61 6.01 6.62
CA GLN A 25 9.06 7.37 6.72
C GLN A 25 8.99 8.07 5.36
N GLU A 26 10.08 7.99 4.58
CA GLU A 26 10.11 8.56 3.24
C GLU A 26 9.20 7.80 2.26
N GLY A 27 9.13 6.47 2.37
CA GLY A 27 8.22 5.65 1.57
C GLY A 27 6.74 5.99 1.84
N MET A 28 6.37 6.23 3.10
CA MET A 28 5.04 6.69 3.49
C MET A 28 4.76 8.12 2.98
N ALA A 29 5.73 9.03 3.08
CA ALA A 29 5.57 10.39 2.54
C ALA A 29 5.37 10.38 1.01
N ARG A 30 6.14 9.57 0.28
CA ARG A 30 5.99 9.41 -1.18
C ARG A 30 4.68 8.74 -1.56
N HIS A 31 4.23 7.76 -0.78
CA HIS A 31 2.90 7.16 -0.95
C HIS A 31 1.79 8.19 -0.77
N ALA A 32 1.80 8.96 0.33
CA ALA A 32 0.81 10.00 0.60
C ALA A 32 0.78 11.05 -0.53
N ALA A 33 1.96 11.51 -0.99
CA ALA A 33 2.06 12.41 -2.13
C ALA A 33 1.46 11.81 -3.41
N ALA A 34 1.75 10.54 -3.70
CA ALA A 34 1.21 9.86 -4.87
C ALA A 34 -0.31 9.66 -4.79
N VAL A 35 -0.86 9.32 -3.61
CA VAL A 35 -2.32 9.23 -3.39
C VAL A 35 -2.99 10.58 -3.63
N ASN A 36 -2.45 11.67 -3.07
CA ASN A 36 -2.98 13.01 -3.24
C ASN A 36 -2.91 13.49 -4.70
N ALA A 37 -1.87 13.09 -5.42
CA ALA A 37 -1.66 13.42 -6.83
C ALA A 37 -2.39 12.47 -7.80
N ASN A 38 -3.18 11.50 -7.31
CA ASN A 38 -3.84 10.46 -8.14
C ASN A 38 -2.86 9.64 -8.99
N LEU A 39 -1.62 9.45 -8.52
CA LEU A 39 -0.63 8.64 -9.22
C LEU A 39 -0.79 7.15 -8.87
N PRO A 40 -0.55 6.26 -9.85
CA PRO A 40 -0.73 4.82 -9.64
C PRO A 40 0.31 4.22 -8.68
N GLY A 41 1.47 4.85 -8.52
CA GLY A 41 2.56 4.36 -7.69
C GLY A 41 3.66 5.39 -7.45
N TYR A 42 4.62 5.02 -6.63
CA TYR A 42 5.79 5.83 -6.28
C TYR A 42 7.05 4.96 -6.28
N ARG A 43 8.23 5.59 -6.35
CA ARG A 43 9.51 4.89 -6.24
C ARG A 43 9.88 4.70 -4.77
N ASP A 44 10.05 3.46 -4.34
CA ASP A 44 10.45 3.11 -2.99
C ASP A 44 11.88 3.57 -2.72
N PRO A 45 12.14 4.38 -1.67
CA PRO A 45 13.48 4.87 -1.38
C PRO A 45 14.44 3.76 -0.91
N ALA A 46 13.90 2.67 -0.36
CA ALA A 46 14.71 1.57 0.18
C ALA A 46 15.18 0.58 -0.89
N THR A 47 14.29 0.21 -1.80
CA THR A 47 14.53 -0.82 -2.82
C THR A 47 14.72 -0.26 -4.23
N GLY A 48 14.31 1.00 -4.47
CA GLY A 48 14.29 1.60 -5.80
C GLY A 48 13.17 1.08 -6.72
N LEU A 49 12.34 0.15 -6.26
CA LEU A 49 11.24 -0.42 -7.02
C LEU A 49 10.03 0.52 -7.06
N VAL A 50 9.17 0.35 -8.06
CA VAL A 50 7.88 1.03 -8.10
C VAL A 50 6.89 0.27 -7.20
N VAL A 51 6.25 0.98 -6.30
CA VAL A 51 5.22 0.47 -5.39
C VAL A 51 3.90 1.15 -5.73
N PHE A 52 2.86 0.35 -5.99
CA PHE A 52 1.52 0.87 -6.26
C PHE A 52 0.89 1.51 -5.02
N THR A 53 0.10 2.56 -5.24
CA THR A 53 -0.66 3.24 -4.19
C THR A 53 -1.88 2.41 -3.76
N ALA A 54 -2.34 2.63 -2.54
CA ALA A 54 -3.54 1.96 -2.03
C ALA A 54 -4.78 2.31 -2.87
N ARG A 55 -4.87 3.56 -3.32
CA ARG A 55 -5.94 4.04 -4.19
C ARG A 55 -6.00 3.26 -5.50
N PHE A 56 -4.88 3.16 -6.22
CA PHE A 56 -4.82 2.41 -7.47
C PHE A 56 -5.22 0.94 -7.30
N LEU A 57 -4.77 0.31 -6.22
CA LEU A 57 -5.12 -1.08 -5.90
C LEU A 57 -6.61 -1.24 -5.53
N ALA A 58 -7.23 -0.22 -4.94
CA ALA A 58 -8.66 -0.22 -4.61
C ALA A 58 -9.51 -0.05 -5.87
N GLU A 59 -9.10 0.86 -6.77
CA GLU A 59 -9.77 1.10 -8.07
C GLU A 59 -9.75 -0.15 -8.98
N ARG A 60 -8.73 -1.01 -8.87
CA ARG A 60 -8.66 -2.31 -9.58
C ARG A 60 -9.80 -3.27 -9.20
N GLY A 61 -10.39 -3.12 -8.01
CA GLY A 61 -11.56 -3.88 -7.57
C GLY A 61 -11.34 -5.33 -7.12
N TYR A 62 -10.09 -5.83 -7.06
CA TYR A 62 -9.79 -7.13 -6.47
C TYR A 62 -8.40 -7.23 -5.83
N CYS A 63 -8.26 -8.12 -4.83
CA CYS A 63 -6.97 -8.50 -4.27
C CYS A 63 -6.28 -9.55 -5.16
N CYS A 64 -5.08 -9.24 -5.66
CA CYS A 64 -4.29 -10.15 -6.49
C CYS A 64 -3.34 -11.07 -5.70
N SER A 65 -3.36 -11.01 -4.37
CA SER A 65 -2.53 -11.83 -3.46
C SER A 65 -1.01 -11.72 -3.65
N SER A 66 -0.53 -10.69 -4.35
CA SER A 66 0.91 -10.50 -4.62
C SER A 66 1.71 -9.85 -3.47
N GLY A 67 1.11 -9.70 -2.28
CA GLY A 67 1.81 -9.16 -1.11
C GLY A 67 2.16 -7.67 -1.19
N CYS A 68 1.32 -6.85 -1.83
CA CYS A 68 1.56 -5.41 -1.99
C CYS A 68 1.70 -4.70 -0.63
N ARG A 69 2.63 -3.74 -0.54
CA ARG A 69 2.90 -2.96 0.68
C ARG A 69 1.68 -2.17 1.18
N HIS A 70 0.90 -1.63 0.24
CA HIS A 70 -0.28 -0.78 0.50
C HIS A 70 -1.58 -1.50 0.12
N CYS A 71 -1.68 -2.80 0.41
CA CYS A 71 -2.87 -3.57 0.08
C CYS A 71 -4.12 -2.97 0.77
N PRO A 72 -5.17 -2.61 0.00
CA PRO A 72 -6.32 -1.92 0.58
C PRO A 72 -7.41 -2.86 1.10
N TYR A 73 -7.27 -4.17 0.85
CA TYR A 73 -8.29 -5.14 1.18
C TYR A 73 -8.12 -5.70 2.59
N VAL A 74 -9.25 -5.98 3.24
CA VAL A 74 -9.31 -6.72 4.50
C VAL A 74 -8.64 -8.07 4.26
N GLN A 75 -7.67 -8.42 5.11
CA GLN A 75 -7.09 -9.76 5.09
C GLN A 75 -8.03 -10.63 5.92
N GLU A 76 -8.86 -11.45 5.27
CA GLU A 76 -9.54 -12.54 5.98
C GLU A 76 -8.46 -13.53 6.44
N GLY A 77 -8.46 -13.82 7.74
CA GLY A 77 -7.35 -14.47 8.44
C GLY A 77 -6.80 -15.72 7.75
N ARG A 78 -5.48 -15.77 7.64
CA ARG A 78 -4.78 -17.01 7.97
C ARG A 78 -4.01 -16.75 9.24
N GLU A 79 -4.48 -17.41 10.29
CA GLU A 79 -3.76 -17.70 11.53
C GLU A 79 -2.39 -18.33 11.23
#